data_AF-A0A947T308-F1
#
_entry.id   AF-A0A947T308-F1
#
_cell.length_a   1.000
_cell.length_b   1.000
_cell.length_c   1.000
_cell.angle_alpha   90.00
_cell.angle_beta   90.00
_cell.angle_gamma   90.00
#
_symmetry.space_group_name_H-M   'P 1'
#
loop_
_entity.id
_entity.type
_entity.pdbx_description
1 polymer ?
#
loop_
_entity_poly.entity_id
_entity_poly.type
_entity_poly.pdbx_seq_one_letter_code
_entity_poly.pdbx_strand_id
1 'polypeptide(L)'
;MRRALHLAMTVLLVCGCADGDAFAYEDIEDALAGSGASVEVVDVGAWGPFSVEGIHLIVDGHDVRIMEYPDVAASRQEAATIGMEGWSVNNTPVEWIGWPHFWTEGRVIVLYLGEDPAAIEMITDVLGPELDLSGPEDPARFCEISAELEALGDPFSLPPEQARPVAEGLFALMTEAHEVVPEEIQFQIDDVALAYLDLYPAYEAAGFDSSKLDRAAVEHLFISEEDRIAGLGVDEIPVEQWLDANCGAGG
;
A
#
# COMPACT_ATOMS: atom_id res chain seq x y z
N MET A 1 -57.94 -29.30 -12.77
CA MET A 1 -56.71 -29.16 -13.55
C MET A 1 -56.17 -27.75 -13.35
N ARG A 2 -55.15 -27.61 -12.51
CA ARG A 2 -54.55 -26.35 -12.08
C ARG A 2 -53.56 -25.87 -13.15
N ARG A 3 -53.72 -24.66 -13.68
CA ARG A 3 -52.69 -23.98 -14.47
C ARG A 3 -52.03 -22.94 -13.56
N ALA A 4 -50.82 -23.26 -13.12
CA ALA A 4 -49.95 -22.36 -12.39
C ALA A 4 -49.46 -21.27 -13.37
N LEU A 5 -49.73 -20.02 -13.02
CA LEU A 5 -49.24 -18.84 -13.74
C LEU A 5 -47.84 -18.54 -13.17
N HIS A 6 -46.81 -18.86 -13.92
CA HIS A 6 -45.44 -18.46 -13.59
C HIS A 6 -45.30 -16.96 -13.81
N LEU A 7 -45.18 -16.21 -12.71
CA LEU A 7 -44.71 -14.84 -12.72
C LEU A 7 -43.20 -14.91 -13.01
N ALA A 8 -42.82 -14.66 -14.26
CA ALA A 8 -41.42 -14.48 -14.64
C ALA A 8 -40.97 -13.13 -14.08
N MET A 9 -40.32 -13.17 -12.91
CA MET A 9 -39.61 -12.05 -12.33
C MET A 9 -38.30 -11.89 -13.11
N THR A 10 -38.38 -11.12 -14.18
CA THR A 10 -37.21 -10.66 -14.94
C THR A 10 -36.43 -9.72 -14.02
N VAL A 11 -35.41 -10.26 -13.34
CA VAL A 11 -34.37 -9.45 -12.70
C VAL A 11 -33.49 -8.94 -13.84
N LEU A 12 -33.61 -7.64 -14.14
CA LEU A 12 -32.65 -6.93 -14.97
C LEU A 12 -31.33 -6.86 -14.20
N LEU A 13 -30.38 -7.73 -14.57
CA LEU A 13 -28.99 -7.55 -14.20
C LEU A 13 -28.44 -6.40 -15.07
N VAL A 14 -28.46 -5.19 -14.52
CA VAL A 14 -27.71 -4.07 -15.10
C VAL A 14 -26.25 -4.32 -14.74
N CYS A 15 -25.50 -4.92 -15.66
CA CYS A 15 -24.06 -4.95 -15.60
C CYS A 15 -23.58 -3.56 -16.05
N GLY A 16 -23.57 -2.62 -15.11
CA GLY A 16 -22.87 -1.35 -15.30
C GLY A 16 -21.39 -1.62 -15.11
N CYS A 17 -20.62 -1.58 -16.18
CA CYS A 17 -19.20 -1.25 -16.08
C CYS A 17 -19.16 0.22 -15.67
N ALA A 18 -19.17 0.49 -14.36
CA ALA A 18 -18.70 1.76 -13.85
C ALA A 18 -17.18 1.71 -14.00
N ASP A 19 -16.60 2.68 -14.71
CA ASP A 19 -15.19 2.99 -14.52
C ASP A 19 -14.97 3.12 -13.00
N GLY A 20 -14.02 2.36 -12.47
CA GLY A 20 -13.89 2.07 -11.04
C GLY A 20 -13.61 3.31 -10.21
N ASP A 21 -14.67 3.94 -9.72
CA ASP A 21 -14.58 4.88 -8.60
C ASP A 21 -14.02 4.10 -7.41
N ALA A 22 -12.73 4.29 -7.16
CA ALA A 22 -12.10 3.74 -5.97
C ALA A 22 -12.83 4.27 -4.73
N PHE A 23 -12.99 3.39 -3.74
CA PHE A 23 -13.66 3.64 -2.48
C PHE A 23 -13.26 5.00 -1.88
N ALA A 24 -14.27 5.81 -1.56
CA ALA A 24 -14.18 7.24 -1.27
C ALA A 24 -14.89 7.61 0.04
N TYR A 25 -14.84 8.90 0.41
CA TYR A 25 -15.53 9.40 1.61
C TYR A 25 -17.02 9.05 1.66
N GLU A 26 -17.75 9.26 0.55
CA GLU A 26 -19.20 9.01 0.50
C GLU A 26 -19.52 7.53 0.78
N ASP A 27 -18.66 6.61 0.33
CA ASP A 27 -18.81 5.18 0.58
C ASP A 27 -18.63 4.83 2.08
N ILE A 28 -17.75 5.54 2.78
CA ILE A 28 -17.52 5.37 4.23
C ILE A 28 -18.72 5.87 5.01
N GLU A 29 -19.23 7.05 4.68
CA GLU A 29 -20.42 7.61 5.33
C GLU A 29 -21.61 6.67 5.16
N ASP A 30 -21.85 6.17 3.95
CA ASP A 30 -22.93 5.23 3.65
C ASP A 30 -22.73 3.88 4.37
N ALA A 31 -21.50 3.37 4.43
CA ALA A 31 -21.20 2.11 5.10
C ALA A 31 -21.36 2.19 6.63
N LEU A 32 -20.88 3.27 7.25
CA LEU A 32 -21.04 3.52 8.69
C LEU A 32 -22.52 3.77 9.04
N ALA A 33 -23.24 4.56 8.24
CA ALA A 33 -24.67 4.74 8.44
C ALA A 33 -25.46 3.43 8.24
N GLY A 34 -25.04 2.62 7.27
CA GLY A 34 -25.61 1.30 6.96
C GLY A 34 -25.40 0.26 8.06
N SER A 35 -24.33 0.38 8.85
CA SER A 35 -24.09 -0.45 10.04
C SER A 35 -24.93 -0.02 11.26
N GLY A 36 -25.59 1.15 11.16
CA GLY A 36 -26.44 1.72 12.21
C GLY A 36 -25.74 2.75 13.10
N ALA A 37 -24.51 3.14 12.76
CA ALA A 37 -23.78 4.18 13.47
C ALA A 37 -24.39 5.58 13.22
N SER A 38 -24.34 6.45 14.22
CA SER A 38 -24.62 7.86 14.10
C SER A 38 -23.40 8.59 13.55
N VAL A 39 -23.50 9.18 12.36
CA VAL A 39 -22.41 9.97 11.73
C VAL A 39 -22.78 11.45 11.70
N GLU A 40 -21.89 12.30 12.21
CA GLU A 40 -22.01 13.77 12.14
C GLU A 40 -20.73 14.38 11.57
N VAL A 41 -20.85 15.14 10.47
CA VAL A 41 -19.73 15.94 9.94
C VAL A 41 -19.59 17.22 10.77
N VAL A 42 -18.42 17.43 11.37
CA VAL A 42 -18.14 18.60 12.22
C VAL A 42 -17.48 19.73 11.43
N ASP A 43 -16.40 19.41 10.70
CA ASP A 43 -15.63 20.37 9.92
C ASP A 43 -14.86 19.70 8.77
N VAL A 44 -14.36 20.53 7.85
CA VAL A 44 -13.39 20.15 6.81
C VAL A 44 -12.27 21.17 6.85
N GLY A 45 -11.02 20.71 6.82
CA GLY A 45 -9.87 21.61 6.74
C GLY A 45 -8.54 20.90 6.89
N ALA A 46 -7.46 21.67 6.78
CA ALA A 46 -6.11 21.15 6.97
C ALA A 46 -5.97 20.48 8.35
N TRP A 47 -5.49 19.23 8.36
CA TRP A 47 -5.31 18.46 9.58
C TRP A 47 -3.91 17.86 9.65
N GLY A 48 -3.12 18.35 10.61
CA GLY A 48 -1.79 17.82 10.88
C GLY A 48 -0.86 17.88 9.65
N PRO A 49 0.04 16.89 9.50
CA PRO A 49 1.05 16.85 8.44
C PRO A 49 0.57 16.22 7.11
N PHE A 50 -0.74 15.94 6.95
CA PHE A 50 -1.26 15.31 5.72
C PHE A 50 -1.28 16.31 4.55
N SER A 51 -1.11 15.81 3.32
CA SER A 51 -1.08 16.66 2.12
C SER A 51 -2.46 17.17 1.66
N VAL A 52 -3.54 16.59 2.16
CA VAL A 52 -4.93 16.95 1.84
C VAL A 52 -5.68 17.50 3.07
N GLU A 53 -6.82 18.16 2.82
CA GLU A 53 -7.75 18.50 3.91
C GLU A 53 -8.41 17.23 4.46
N GLY A 54 -8.61 17.20 5.78
CA GLY A 54 -9.31 16.12 6.46
C GLY A 54 -10.76 16.50 6.76
N ILE A 55 -11.65 15.52 6.65
CA ILE A 55 -13.05 15.62 7.07
C ILE A 55 -13.14 15.13 8.52
N HIS A 56 -13.70 15.94 9.42
CA HIS A 56 -14.02 15.54 10.79
C HIS A 56 -15.37 14.87 10.85
N LEU A 57 -15.38 13.63 11.31
CA LEU A 57 -16.60 12.94 11.70
C LEU A 57 -16.63 12.71 13.21
N ILE A 58 -17.84 12.79 13.76
CA ILE A 58 -18.19 12.15 15.02
C ILE A 58 -19.02 10.92 14.68
N VAL A 59 -18.48 9.74 14.96
CA VAL A 59 -19.13 8.45 14.71
C VAL A 59 -19.45 7.80 16.04
N ASP A 60 -20.73 7.68 16.40
CA ASP A 60 -21.19 7.19 17.71
C ASP A 60 -20.54 7.91 18.92
N GLY A 61 -20.12 9.16 18.72
CA GLY A 61 -19.45 9.96 19.74
C GLY A 61 -17.92 9.90 19.71
N HIS A 62 -17.34 9.19 18.74
CA HIS A 62 -15.89 9.05 18.55
C HIS A 62 -15.37 9.97 17.43
N ASP A 63 -14.24 10.62 17.67
CA ASP A 63 -13.56 11.49 16.70
C ASP A 63 -12.85 10.66 15.62
N VAL A 64 -13.36 10.72 14.39
CA VAL A 64 -12.78 10.07 13.21
C VAL A 64 -12.40 11.13 12.19
N ARG A 65 -11.25 10.95 11.55
CA ARG A 65 -10.74 11.84 10.52
C ARG A 65 -10.56 11.06 9.23
N ILE A 66 -11.04 11.62 8.12
CA ILE A 66 -10.94 11.01 6.80
C ILE A 66 -10.14 11.95 5.89
N MET A 67 -9.08 11.43 5.29
CA MET A 67 -8.29 12.09 4.27
C MET A 67 -8.59 11.40 2.93
N GLU A 68 -9.24 12.10 2.01
CA GLU A 68 -9.53 11.60 0.66
C GLU A 68 -8.54 12.18 -0.35
N TYR A 69 -7.94 11.31 -1.14
CA TYR A 69 -6.93 11.63 -2.14
C TYR A 69 -7.51 11.59 -3.56
N PRO A 70 -6.83 12.20 -4.55
CA PRO A 70 -7.30 12.17 -5.95
C PRO A 70 -7.48 10.76 -6.51
N ASP A 71 -6.65 9.81 -6.06
CA ASP A 71 -6.65 8.42 -6.49
C ASP A 71 -6.00 7.50 -5.44
N VAL A 72 -6.06 6.19 -5.69
CA VAL A 72 -5.51 5.12 -4.83
C VAL A 72 -3.99 5.20 -4.69
N ALA A 73 -3.28 5.65 -5.72
CA ALA A 73 -1.82 5.73 -5.65
C ALA A 73 -1.40 6.87 -4.72
N ALA A 74 -2.09 8.01 -4.77
CA ALA A 74 -1.85 9.13 -3.87
C ALA A 74 -2.16 8.77 -2.40
N SER A 75 -3.24 8.04 -2.11
CA SER A 75 -3.52 7.58 -0.74
C SER A 75 -2.44 6.64 -0.22
N ARG A 76 -2.00 5.68 -1.05
CA ARG A 76 -0.91 4.75 -0.69
C ARG A 76 0.41 5.46 -0.48
N GLN A 77 0.74 6.42 -1.35
CA GLN A 77 1.96 7.21 -1.21
C GLN A 77 1.97 7.97 0.12
N GLU A 78 0.85 8.58 0.51
CA GLU A 78 0.77 9.23 1.82
C GLU A 78 0.84 8.23 2.98
N ALA A 79 0.12 7.10 2.90
CA ALA A 79 0.12 6.08 3.94
C ALA A 79 1.54 5.55 4.23
N ALA A 80 2.37 5.41 3.19
CA ALA A 80 3.78 5.00 3.31
C ALA A 80 4.66 6.02 4.08
N THR A 81 4.19 7.26 4.27
CA THR A 81 4.89 8.27 5.07
C THR A 81 4.52 8.24 6.55
N ILE A 82 3.51 7.46 6.92
CA ILE A 82 3.14 7.24 8.31
C ILE A 82 4.22 6.36 8.92
N GLY A 83 5.00 6.93 9.85
CA GLY A 83 6.07 6.23 10.51
C GLY A 83 5.56 5.17 11.50
N MET A 84 6.51 4.41 12.06
CA MET A 84 6.24 3.33 12.99
C MET A 84 5.32 3.77 14.14
N GLU A 85 4.33 2.93 14.46
CA GLU A 85 3.28 3.18 15.46
C GLU A 85 2.42 4.44 15.21
N GLY A 86 2.54 5.10 14.05
CA GLY A 86 1.68 6.23 13.67
C GLY A 86 2.03 7.59 14.31
N TRP A 87 3.16 7.71 15.00
CA TRP A 87 3.57 8.95 15.71
C TRP A 87 4.33 9.96 14.84
N SER A 88 4.49 9.67 13.57
CA SER A 88 5.02 10.61 12.58
C SER A 88 4.34 10.38 11.24
N VAL A 89 4.23 11.45 10.46
CA VAL A 89 3.70 11.41 9.09
C VAL A 89 4.50 12.43 8.29
N ASN A 90 4.90 12.11 7.06
CA ASN A 90 5.77 12.97 6.25
C ASN A 90 7.03 13.44 7.01
N ASN A 91 7.68 12.54 7.75
CA ASN A 91 8.84 12.83 8.62
C ASN A 91 8.60 13.92 9.68
N THR A 92 7.33 14.25 9.95
CA THR A 92 6.94 15.22 10.96
C THR A 92 6.37 14.48 12.17
N PRO A 93 7.00 14.58 13.35
CA PRO A 93 6.44 14.02 14.57
C PRO A 93 5.09 14.65 14.89
N VAL A 94 4.14 13.85 15.34
CA VAL A 94 2.80 14.33 15.71
C VAL A 94 2.46 13.91 17.13
N GLU A 95 2.04 14.87 17.93
CA GLU A 95 1.52 14.64 19.28
C GLU A 95 0.00 14.51 19.22
N TRP A 96 -0.48 13.26 19.17
CA TRP A 96 -1.91 12.96 19.20
C TRP A 96 -2.49 13.11 20.61
N ILE A 97 -3.80 13.39 20.68
CA ILE A 97 -4.54 13.45 21.95
C ILE A 97 -4.96 12.06 22.47
N GLY A 98 -4.73 11.01 21.68
CA GLY A 98 -5.04 9.61 21.96
C GLY A 98 -4.16 8.68 21.12
N TRP A 99 -4.34 7.37 21.27
CA TRP A 99 -3.61 6.39 20.45
C TRP A 99 -4.09 6.46 18.99
N PRO A 100 -3.20 6.63 17.99
CA PRO A 100 -3.60 6.70 16.61
C PRO A 100 -3.86 5.31 16.04
N HIS A 101 -5.00 5.16 15.37
CA HIS A 101 -5.35 4.00 14.56
C HIS A 101 -5.57 4.44 13.12
N PHE A 102 -4.99 3.72 12.17
CA PHE A 102 -5.06 4.07 10.75
C PHE A 102 -5.64 2.95 9.89
N TRP A 103 -6.48 3.30 8.92
CA TRP A 103 -6.96 2.38 7.90
C TRP A 103 -6.78 3.00 6.52
N THR A 104 -6.70 2.16 5.50
CA THR A 104 -6.75 2.59 4.10
C THR A 104 -7.68 1.69 3.31
N GLU A 105 -8.47 2.28 2.44
CA GLU A 105 -9.30 1.57 1.45
C GLU A 105 -9.52 2.50 0.26
N GLY A 106 -9.32 2.00 -0.95
CA GLY A 106 -9.38 2.85 -2.16
C GLY A 106 -8.50 4.11 -2.05
N ARG A 107 -9.11 5.28 -2.19
CA ARG A 107 -8.41 6.57 -2.19
C ARG A 107 -8.47 7.31 -0.85
N VAL A 108 -8.82 6.62 0.24
CA VAL A 108 -8.90 7.24 1.57
C VAL A 108 -7.85 6.71 2.55
N ILE A 109 -7.51 7.56 3.52
CA ILE A 109 -6.90 7.16 4.79
C ILE A 109 -7.85 7.61 5.89
N VAL A 110 -8.11 6.74 6.86
CA VAL A 110 -8.94 7.03 8.02
C VAL A 110 -8.07 7.00 9.27
N LEU A 111 -8.23 8.00 10.14
CA LEU A 111 -7.57 8.12 11.44
C LEU A 111 -8.61 8.17 12.56
N TYR A 112 -8.47 7.28 13.55
CA TYR A 112 -9.18 7.34 14.83
C TYR A 112 -8.17 7.57 15.96
N LEU A 113 -8.50 8.47 16.89
CA LEU A 113 -7.67 8.76 18.06
C LEU A 113 -8.37 8.25 19.33
N GLY A 114 -8.04 7.06 19.80
CA GLY A 114 -8.68 6.46 20.98
C GLY A 114 -8.35 4.98 21.17
N GLU A 115 -8.92 4.36 22.19
CA GLU A 115 -8.66 2.95 22.53
C GLU A 115 -9.97 2.15 22.70
N ASP A 116 -11.13 2.73 22.32
CA ASP A 116 -12.42 2.03 22.44
C ASP A 116 -12.49 0.87 21.43
N PRO A 117 -12.52 -0.39 21.89
CA PRO A 117 -12.53 -1.54 20.99
C PRO A 117 -13.78 -1.61 20.12
N ALA A 118 -14.92 -1.06 20.56
CA ALA A 118 -16.14 -1.07 19.75
C ALA A 118 -16.02 -0.12 18.54
N ALA A 119 -15.35 1.03 18.72
CA ALA A 119 -15.09 1.95 17.63
C ALA A 119 -14.08 1.35 16.63
N ILE A 120 -13.01 0.75 17.13
CA ILE A 120 -12.00 0.07 16.31
C ILE A 120 -12.64 -1.07 15.50
N GLU A 121 -13.43 -1.93 16.12
CA GLU A 121 -14.13 -3.04 15.47
C GLU A 121 -15.11 -2.54 14.39
N MET A 122 -15.91 -1.53 14.70
CA MET A 122 -16.86 -0.93 13.74
C MET A 122 -16.16 -0.35 12.50
N ILE A 123 -15.07 0.40 12.69
CA ILE A 123 -14.32 1.00 11.57
C ILE A 123 -13.63 -0.11 10.76
N THR A 124 -13.07 -1.11 11.44
CA THR A 124 -12.42 -2.28 10.82
C THR A 124 -13.41 -3.12 10.00
N ASP A 125 -14.65 -3.27 10.45
CA ASP A 125 -15.69 -3.99 9.72
C ASP A 125 -16.05 -3.29 8.39
N VAL A 126 -15.88 -1.97 8.32
CA VAL A 126 -16.16 -1.16 7.11
C VAL A 126 -14.95 -1.10 6.18
N LEU A 127 -13.76 -0.87 6.72
CA LEU A 127 -12.55 -0.55 5.95
C LEU A 127 -11.60 -1.74 5.78
N GLY A 128 -11.86 -2.85 6.47
CA GLY A 128 -10.89 -3.94 6.59
C GLY A 128 -9.89 -3.68 7.72
N PRO A 129 -8.79 -4.46 7.77
CA PRO A 129 -7.83 -4.41 8.88
C PRO A 129 -7.19 -3.02 9.03
N GLU A 130 -6.80 -2.70 10.27
CA GLU A 130 -5.94 -1.55 10.54
C GLU A 130 -4.61 -1.71 9.79
N LEU A 131 -4.03 -0.58 9.35
CA LEU A 131 -2.69 -0.53 8.78
C LEU A 131 -1.68 -1.08 9.79
N ASP A 132 -0.88 -2.05 9.37
CA ASP A 132 0.21 -2.57 10.19
C ASP A 132 1.38 -1.59 10.18
N LEU A 133 1.39 -0.71 11.18
CA LEU A 133 2.45 0.28 11.40
C LEU A 133 3.53 -0.22 12.36
N SER A 134 3.56 -1.51 12.70
CA SER A 134 4.60 -2.07 13.55
C SER A 134 5.98 -2.13 12.87
N GLY A 135 6.01 -1.92 11.55
CA GLY A 135 7.21 -2.01 10.73
C GLY A 135 7.62 -3.48 10.51
N PRO A 136 8.77 -3.74 9.85
CA PRO A 136 9.28 -5.10 9.75
C PRO A 136 9.52 -5.68 11.14
N GLU A 137 9.18 -6.96 11.36
CA GLU A 137 9.37 -7.66 12.64
C GLU A 137 10.84 -7.59 13.12
N ASP A 138 11.78 -7.47 12.19
CA ASP A 138 13.21 -7.23 12.43
C ASP A 138 13.72 -6.00 11.64
N PRO A 139 13.63 -4.79 12.23
CA PRO A 139 14.12 -3.56 11.60
C PRO A 139 15.63 -3.60 11.33
N ALA A 140 16.40 -4.31 12.18
CA ALA A 140 17.84 -4.43 11.97
C ALA A 140 18.15 -5.26 10.72
N ARG A 141 17.42 -6.37 10.50
CA ARG A 141 17.59 -7.17 9.29
C ARG A 141 17.17 -6.41 8.04
N PHE A 142 16.10 -5.60 8.10
CA PHE A 142 15.71 -4.74 6.99
C PHE A 142 16.83 -3.76 6.61
N CYS A 143 17.45 -3.11 7.60
CA CYS A 143 18.58 -2.20 7.35
C CYS A 143 19.83 -2.93 6.84
N GLU A 144 20.09 -4.15 7.31
CA GLU A 144 21.16 -5.01 6.76
C GLU A 144 20.89 -5.36 5.29
N ILE A 145 19.68 -5.81 4.95
CA ILE A 145 19.30 -6.12 3.56
C ILE A 145 19.46 -4.89 2.67
N SER A 146 19.07 -3.71 3.16
CA SER A 146 19.22 -2.45 2.43
C SER A 146 20.69 -2.10 2.19
N ALA A 147 21.54 -2.22 3.21
CA ALA A 147 22.98 -2.01 3.07
C ALA A 147 23.65 -3.05 2.15
N GLU A 148 23.19 -4.30 2.18
CA GLU A 148 23.64 -5.36 1.27
C GLU A 148 23.23 -5.06 -0.19
N LEU A 149 22.01 -4.56 -0.42
CA LEU A 149 21.52 -4.12 -1.73
C LEU A 149 22.35 -2.95 -2.28
N GLU A 150 22.65 -1.94 -1.45
CA GLU A 150 23.52 -0.81 -1.86
C GLU A 150 24.95 -1.28 -2.17
N ALA A 151 25.51 -2.19 -1.36
CA ALA A 151 26.87 -2.70 -1.51
C ALA A 151 27.05 -3.56 -2.78
N LEU A 152 25.97 -4.20 -3.25
CA LEU A 152 25.96 -4.92 -4.52
C LEU A 152 26.18 -3.97 -5.72
N GLY A 153 25.78 -2.70 -5.58
CA GLY A 153 25.92 -1.68 -6.61
C GLY A 153 24.97 -1.89 -7.78
N ASP A 154 24.98 -0.94 -8.72
CA ASP A 154 24.12 -0.99 -9.90
C ASP A 154 24.62 -2.04 -10.92
N PRO A 155 23.89 -3.17 -11.13
CA PRO A 155 24.30 -4.18 -12.10
C PRO A 155 24.28 -3.65 -13.54
N PHE A 156 23.50 -2.60 -13.83
CA PHE A 156 23.41 -1.97 -15.15
C PHE A 156 24.67 -1.17 -15.50
N SER A 157 25.44 -0.77 -14.49
CA SER A 157 26.72 -0.07 -14.66
C SER A 157 27.90 -1.04 -14.89
N LEU A 158 27.69 -2.36 -14.78
CA LEU A 158 28.72 -3.38 -14.92
C LEU A 158 28.70 -4.06 -16.29
N PRO A 159 29.85 -4.53 -16.80
CA PRO A 159 29.87 -5.38 -17.99
C PRO A 159 29.19 -6.73 -17.69
N PRO A 160 28.59 -7.40 -18.70
CA PRO A 160 27.69 -8.56 -18.49
C PRO A 160 28.30 -9.70 -17.64
N GLU A 161 29.60 -9.94 -17.76
CA GLU A 161 30.31 -10.96 -17.00
C GLU A 161 30.48 -10.63 -15.50
N GLN A 162 30.41 -9.35 -15.13
CA GLN A 162 30.48 -8.86 -13.75
C GLN A 162 29.09 -8.54 -13.18
N ALA A 163 28.12 -8.25 -14.04
CA ALA A 163 26.74 -7.96 -13.65
C ALA A 163 26.03 -9.21 -13.10
N ARG A 164 26.38 -10.41 -13.58
CA ARG A 164 25.73 -11.66 -13.15
C ARG A 164 25.77 -11.96 -11.64
N PRO A 165 26.93 -11.98 -10.95
CA PRO A 165 26.97 -12.27 -9.51
C PRO A 165 26.27 -11.18 -8.68
N VAL A 166 26.36 -9.91 -9.10
CA VAL A 166 25.58 -8.82 -8.52
C VAL A 166 24.10 -9.11 -8.70
N ALA A 167 23.75 -9.63 -9.87
CA ALA A 167 22.38 -9.86 -10.21
C ALA A 167 21.73 -11.03 -9.43
N GLU A 168 22.47 -12.12 -9.26
CA GLU A 168 22.03 -13.25 -8.44
C GLU A 168 21.91 -12.84 -6.95
N GLY A 169 22.79 -11.95 -6.47
CA GLY A 169 22.72 -11.37 -5.12
C GLY A 169 21.50 -10.48 -4.91
N LEU A 170 21.22 -9.57 -5.85
CA LEU A 170 20.06 -8.68 -5.78
C LEU A 170 18.74 -9.47 -5.74
N PHE A 171 18.61 -10.50 -6.58
CA PHE A 171 17.43 -11.36 -6.60
C PHE A 171 17.23 -12.12 -5.29
N ALA A 172 18.30 -12.68 -4.72
CA ALA A 172 18.24 -13.36 -3.44
C ALA A 172 17.81 -12.42 -2.30
N LEU A 173 18.36 -11.20 -2.27
CA LEU A 173 18.02 -10.19 -1.29
C LEU A 173 16.60 -9.63 -1.47
N MET A 174 16.13 -9.45 -2.71
CA MET A 174 14.74 -9.05 -2.97
C MET A 174 13.75 -10.14 -2.55
N THR A 175 14.10 -11.42 -2.74
CA THR A 175 13.27 -12.54 -2.28
C THR A 175 13.19 -12.57 -0.75
N GLU A 176 14.32 -12.37 -0.07
CA GLU A 176 14.35 -12.27 1.39
C GLU A 176 13.61 -11.02 1.88
N ALA A 177 13.78 -9.89 1.21
CA ALA A 177 13.05 -8.66 1.51
C ALA A 177 11.55 -8.90 1.38
N HIS A 178 11.08 -9.59 0.34
CA HIS A 178 9.65 -9.89 0.18
C HIS A 178 9.06 -10.72 1.35
N GLU A 179 9.86 -11.53 2.04
CA GLU A 179 9.43 -12.25 3.25
C GLU A 179 9.40 -11.36 4.51
N VAL A 180 10.12 -10.24 4.51
CA VAL A 180 10.33 -9.37 5.68
C VAL A 180 9.60 -8.03 5.54
N VAL A 181 9.29 -7.60 4.32
CA VAL A 181 8.62 -6.33 4.00
C VAL A 181 7.10 -6.55 4.00
N PRO A 182 6.33 -5.72 4.75
CA PRO A 182 4.86 -5.74 4.72
C PRO A 182 4.31 -5.59 3.29
N GLU A 183 3.19 -6.24 2.96
CA GLU A 183 2.56 -6.21 1.63
C GLU A 183 2.33 -4.78 1.11
N GLU A 184 2.11 -3.83 2.02
CA GLU A 184 1.83 -2.43 1.73
C GLU A 184 3.03 -1.66 1.15
N ILE A 185 4.25 -2.16 1.35
CA ILE A 185 5.51 -1.54 0.89
C ILE A 185 6.21 -2.40 -0.20
N GLN A 186 5.64 -3.56 -0.57
CA GLN A 186 6.20 -4.44 -1.60
C GLN A 186 6.24 -3.81 -3.00
N PHE A 187 5.47 -2.75 -3.27
CA PHE A 187 5.35 -2.13 -4.59
C PHE A 187 6.68 -1.62 -5.18
N GLN A 188 7.63 -1.19 -4.34
CA GLN A 188 8.95 -0.71 -4.78
C GLN A 188 9.91 -1.87 -5.14
N ILE A 189 9.69 -3.05 -4.58
CA ILE A 189 10.48 -4.26 -4.88
C ILE A 189 10.09 -4.81 -6.25
N ASP A 190 8.81 -4.70 -6.63
CA ASP A 190 8.30 -5.17 -7.92
C ASP A 190 8.89 -4.42 -9.11
N ASP A 191 9.08 -3.11 -9.02
CA ASP A 191 9.60 -2.31 -10.15
C ASP A 191 11.08 -2.62 -10.43
N VAL A 192 11.87 -2.91 -9.39
CA VAL A 192 13.25 -3.39 -9.52
C VAL A 192 13.28 -4.79 -10.13
N ALA A 193 12.34 -5.67 -9.76
CA ALA A 193 12.19 -6.99 -10.34
C ALA A 193 11.74 -6.94 -11.83
N LEU A 194 10.90 -5.97 -12.21
CA LEU A 194 10.51 -5.72 -13.61
C LEU A 194 11.68 -5.24 -14.46
N ALA A 195 12.47 -4.29 -13.96
CA ALA A 195 13.70 -3.84 -14.64
C ALA A 195 14.68 -5.01 -14.88
N TYR A 196 14.62 -6.05 -14.05
CA TYR A 196 15.35 -7.29 -14.21
C TYR A 196 14.89 -8.19 -15.34
N LEU A 197 13.57 -8.26 -15.54
CA LEU A 197 12.97 -9.01 -16.64
C LEU A 197 13.27 -8.36 -18.00
N ASP A 198 13.48 -7.05 -18.05
CA ASP A 198 13.91 -6.37 -19.28
C ASP A 198 15.38 -6.67 -19.66
N LEU A 199 16.21 -7.04 -18.69
CA LEU A 199 17.60 -7.44 -18.92
C LEU A 199 17.75 -8.89 -19.40
N TYR A 200 16.70 -9.69 -19.26
CA TYR A 200 16.71 -11.13 -19.55
C TYR A 200 17.24 -11.47 -20.95
N PRO A 201 16.83 -10.78 -22.03
CA PRO A 201 17.33 -11.04 -23.38
C PRO A 201 18.84 -10.75 -23.53
N ALA A 202 19.35 -9.73 -22.83
CA ALA A 202 20.78 -9.39 -22.84
C ALA A 202 21.61 -10.44 -22.09
N TYR A 203 21.09 -10.99 -20.99
CA TYR A 203 21.73 -12.07 -20.25
C TYR A 203 21.72 -13.41 -21.00
N GLU A 204 20.60 -13.80 -21.62
CA GLU A 204 20.56 -15.00 -22.47
C GLU A 204 21.57 -14.91 -23.62
N ALA A 205 21.70 -13.73 -24.25
CA ALA A 205 22.70 -13.50 -25.30
C ALA A 205 24.16 -13.60 -24.79
N ALA A 206 24.38 -13.35 -23.50
CA ALA A 206 25.67 -13.55 -22.83
C ALA A 206 25.91 -15.00 -22.36
N GLY A 207 25.00 -15.94 -22.67
CA GLY A 207 25.10 -17.35 -22.29
C GLY A 207 24.57 -17.67 -20.90
N PHE A 208 23.73 -16.80 -20.33
CA PHE A 208 22.99 -17.08 -19.11
C PHE A 208 21.91 -18.14 -19.37
N ASP A 209 21.79 -19.10 -18.45
CA ASP A 209 20.79 -20.16 -18.51
C ASP A 209 19.56 -19.71 -17.72
N SER A 210 18.62 -19.07 -18.42
CA SER A 210 17.36 -18.59 -17.87
C SER A 210 16.52 -19.66 -17.19
N SER A 211 16.75 -20.95 -17.48
CA SER A 211 16.04 -22.05 -16.82
C SER A 211 16.37 -22.21 -15.33
N LYS A 212 17.40 -21.50 -14.83
CA LYS A 212 17.79 -21.48 -13.41
C LYS A 212 17.10 -20.39 -12.59
N LEU A 213 16.52 -19.40 -13.25
CA LEU A 213 15.62 -18.46 -12.60
C LEU A 213 14.24 -19.11 -12.62
N ASP A 214 13.64 -19.27 -11.45
CA ASP A 214 12.29 -19.80 -11.38
C ASP A 214 11.33 -18.73 -11.91
N ARG A 215 11.02 -18.84 -13.19
CA ARG A 215 10.09 -17.95 -13.89
C ARG A 215 8.74 -17.91 -13.19
N ALA A 216 8.31 -19.01 -12.54
CA ALA A 216 7.07 -19.02 -11.79
C ALA A 216 7.18 -18.26 -10.46
N ALA A 217 8.35 -18.22 -9.83
CA ALA A 217 8.59 -17.39 -8.63
C ALA A 217 8.67 -15.90 -9.00
N VAL A 218 9.31 -15.59 -10.12
CA VAL A 218 9.35 -14.24 -10.70
C VAL A 218 7.93 -13.82 -11.09
N GLU A 219 7.18 -14.65 -11.81
CA GLU A 219 5.76 -14.41 -12.17
C GLU A 219 4.82 -14.37 -10.95
N HIS A 220 5.12 -15.08 -9.83
CA HIS A 220 4.33 -15.03 -8.59
C HIS A 220 4.54 -13.76 -7.76
N LEU A 221 5.70 -13.10 -7.91
CA LEU A 221 5.96 -11.79 -7.31
C LEU A 221 5.18 -10.68 -8.03
N PHE A 222 4.56 -10.95 -9.19
CA PHE A 222 3.77 -9.97 -9.94
C PHE A 222 2.27 -10.18 -9.82
N ILE A 223 1.57 -9.19 -9.26
CA ILE A 223 0.16 -8.94 -9.61
C ILE A 223 0.15 -8.36 -11.04
N SER A 224 -0.73 -8.84 -11.92
CA SER A 224 -0.62 -8.58 -13.36
C SER A 224 -0.62 -7.09 -13.73
N GLU A 225 0.39 -6.71 -14.52
CA GLU A 225 0.71 -5.39 -15.05
C GLU A 225 -0.45 -4.64 -15.76
N GLU A 226 -1.46 -5.36 -16.25
CA GLU A 226 -2.62 -4.75 -16.94
C GLU A 226 -3.54 -3.93 -16.02
N ASP A 227 -3.48 -4.12 -14.70
CA ASP A 227 -4.24 -3.31 -13.73
C ASP A 227 -3.44 -2.10 -13.18
N ARG A 228 -2.11 -2.01 -13.41
CA ARG A 228 -1.21 -1.02 -12.77
C ARG A 228 -0.85 0.21 -13.61
N ILE A 229 -0.77 0.11 -14.95
CA ILE A 229 -0.04 1.11 -15.77
C ILE A 229 -0.93 2.23 -16.38
N ALA A 230 -2.26 2.18 -16.25
CA ALA A 230 -3.14 3.21 -16.80
C ALA A 230 -3.42 4.35 -15.79
N GLY A 231 -2.42 5.15 -15.40
CA GLY A 231 -2.74 6.43 -14.72
C GLY A 231 -1.65 7.21 -13.98
N LEU A 232 -0.48 6.64 -13.70
CA LEU A 232 0.37 7.19 -12.64
C LEU A 232 1.49 8.10 -13.16
N GLY A 233 1.15 9.38 -13.30
CA GLY A 233 2.15 10.45 -13.40
C GLY A 233 2.56 10.93 -12.01
N VAL A 234 3.38 10.16 -11.29
CA VAL A 234 3.81 10.48 -9.92
C VAL A 234 5.31 10.32 -9.76
N ASP A 235 5.95 11.28 -9.07
CA ASP A 235 7.33 11.19 -8.59
C ASP A 235 7.34 10.28 -7.34
N GLU A 236 8.18 9.23 -7.35
CA GLU A 236 8.31 8.22 -6.29
C GLU A 236 8.79 8.85 -4.95
N ILE A 237 8.31 8.34 -3.81
CA ILE A 237 9.05 8.54 -2.55
C ILE A 237 10.32 7.70 -2.68
N PRO A 238 11.52 8.29 -2.67
CA PRO A 238 12.73 7.51 -2.78
C PRO A 238 12.83 6.60 -1.56
N VAL A 239 13.12 5.31 -1.77
CA VAL A 239 13.44 4.32 -0.73
C VAL A 239 14.41 4.91 0.31
N GLU A 240 15.34 5.74 -0.15
CA GLU A 240 16.32 6.49 0.64
C GLU A 240 15.68 7.34 1.74
N GLN A 241 14.53 7.97 1.48
CA GLN A 241 13.85 8.84 2.44
C GLN A 241 13.16 8.04 3.55
N TRP A 242 12.68 6.84 3.24
CA TRP A 242 12.14 5.91 4.24
C TRP A 242 13.28 5.26 5.04
N LEU A 243 14.38 4.87 4.39
CA LEU A 243 15.58 4.35 5.04
C LEU A 243 16.19 5.36 6.01
N ASP A 244 16.32 6.62 5.61
CA ASP A 244 16.84 7.69 6.49
C ASP A 244 15.98 7.86 7.74
N ALA A 245 14.65 7.75 7.60
CA ALA A 245 13.70 7.89 8.70
C ALA A 245 13.75 6.70 9.68
N ASN A 246 13.99 5.48 9.19
CA ASN A 246 13.79 4.25 9.96
C ASN A 246 15.09 3.50 10.31
N CYS A 247 16.13 3.58 9.49
CA CYS A 247 17.43 2.93 9.72
C CYS A 247 18.45 3.87 10.39
N GLY A 248 18.18 5.17 10.43
CA GLY A 248 19.05 6.19 11.00
C GLY A 248 20.27 6.47 10.13
N ALA A 249 20.58 7.75 9.92
CA ALA A 249 21.81 8.17 9.26
C ALA A 249 23.04 7.87 10.14
N GLY A 250 23.56 6.65 10.12
CA GLY A 250 24.77 6.34 10.86
C GLY A 250 25.22 4.89 10.88
N GLY A 251 26.11 4.55 9.93
CA GLY A 251 27.07 3.45 10.09
C GLY A 251 27.78 3.03 8.83
#